data_AF-A0A8K0CZY9-F1
#
_entry.id   AF-A0A8K0CZY9-F1
#
_cell.length_a   1.000
_cell.length_b   1.000
_cell.length_c   1.000
_cell.angle_alpha   90.00
_cell.angle_beta   90.00
_cell.angle_gamma   90.00
#
_symmetry.space_group_name_H-M   'P 1'
#
loop_
_entity.id
_entity.type
_entity.pdbx_description
1 polymer ?
#
loop_
_entity_poly.entity_id
_entity_poly.type
_entity_poly.pdbx_seq_one_letter_code
_entity_poly.pdbx_strand_id
1 'polypeptide(L)'
;MAETHYVLTSDIELYPSSNLISRFLELISKSGVSIRAKYYPAVFTLHVFEIKDGVRVPETKTELQRLFKLRMAVPFHIRLCSLCHRIPETNKWKKNKESQHLAIFNVAKRTGRYRYWEPFYIGTKTDPPFDERLSWEGMRNKMTQGLITCAKWGFPLNTLDLRLSEKAYLDRIGKNSRFKNNLPGYDWAKGFLKRHKL
;
A
#
# COMPACT_ATOMS: atom_id res chain seq x y z
N MET A 1 -1.97 -11.05 18.95
CA MET A 1 -1.21 -11.10 17.68
C MET A 1 -1.95 -11.98 16.70
N ALA A 2 -1.76 -11.81 15.39
CA ALA A 2 -2.48 -12.59 14.37
C ALA A 2 -2.13 -14.09 14.45
N GLU A 3 -3.15 -14.95 14.35
CA GLU A 3 -3.00 -16.40 14.42
C GLU A 3 -2.52 -17.01 13.09
N THR A 4 -2.97 -16.45 11.97
CA THR A 4 -2.67 -16.95 10.62
C THR A 4 -1.31 -16.48 10.10
N HIS A 5 -0.69 -17.26 9.20
CA HIS A 5 0.59 -16.89 8.59
C HIS A 5 0.48 -15.64 7.70
N TYR A 6 -0.56 -15.55 6.88
CA TYR A 6 -0.85 -14.38 6.05
C TYR A 6 -1.83 -13.45 6.76
N VAL A 7 -1.58 -12.14 6.63
CA VAL A 7 -2.35 -11.09 7.30
C VAL A 7 -2.68 -9.99 6.29
N LEU A 8 -3.96 -9.67 6.15
CA LEU A 8 -4.44 -8.48 5.43
C LEU A 8 -4.76 -7.40 6.47
N THR A 9 -4.08 -6.26 6.38
CA THR A 9 -4.48 -5.06 7.12
C THR A 9 -5.41 -4.24 6.24
N SER A 10 -6.63 -4.00 6.73
CA SER A 10 -7.68 -3.31 5.99
C SER A 10 -8.36 -2.30 6.91
N ASP A 11 -8.74 -1.16 6.34
CA ASP A 11 -9.58 -0.21 7.04
C ASP A 11 -11.01 -0.79 7.14
N ILE A 12 -11.73 -0.43 8.20
CA ILE A 12 -13.09 -0.95 8.48
C ILE A 12 -14.10 -0.61 7.36
N GLU A 13 -13.84 0.44 6.61
CA GLU A 13 -14.69 0.94 5.51
C GLU A 13 -14.45 0.20 4.19
N LEU A 14 -13.48 -0.73 4.14
CA LEU A 14 -13.12 -1.45 2.93
C LEU A 14 -13.68 -2.86 2.93
N TYR A 15 -14.34 -3.18 1.82
CA TYR A 15 -14.98 -4.46 1.59
C TYR A 15 -14.11 -5.29 0.62
N PRO A 16 -13.44 -6.35 1.09
CA PRO A 16 -12.74 -7.27 0.19
C PRO A 16 -13.74 -8.06 -0.67
N SER A 17 -13.32 -8.49 -1.86
CA SER A 17 -14.10 -9.43 -2.66
C SER A 17 -14.36 -10.72 -1.86
N SER A 18 -15.57 -11.25 -1.90
CA SER A 18 -16.01 -12.42 -1.10
C SER A 18 -15.12 -13.66 -1.31
N ASN A 19 -14.55 -13.81 -2.51
CA ASN A 19 -13.67 -14.91 -2.88
C ASN A 19 -12.17 -14.61 -2.72
N LEU A 20 -11.79 -13.47 -2.12
CA LEU A 20 -10.39 -13.07 -1.98
C LEU A 20 -9.59 -14.11 -1.20
N ILE A 21 -10.12 -14.57 -0.06
CA ILE A 21 -9.43 -15.51 0.82
C ILE A 21 -9.17 -16.83 0.10
N SER A 22 -10.22 -17.45 -0.45
CA SER A 22 -10.12 -18.74 -1.13
C SER A 22 -9.18 -18.68 -2.35
N ARG A 23 -9.32 -17.65 -3.19
CA ARG A 23 -8.45 -17.47 -4.37
C ARG A 23 -7.01 -17.13 -4.01
N PHE A 24 -6.77 -16.41 -2.91
CA PHE A 24 -5.43 -16.13 -2.42
C PHE A 24 -4.73 -17.40 -1.91
N LEU A 25 -5.43 -18.23 -1.14
CA LEU A 25 -4.89 -19.52 -0.70
C LEU A 25 -4.58 -20.44 -1.88
N GLU A 26 -5.46 -20.47 -2.89
CA GLU A 26 -5.21 -21.19 -4.14
C GLU A 26 -3.93 -20.69 -4.83
N LEU A 27 -3.78 -19.37 -5.00
CA LEU A 27 -2.58 -18.75 -5.59
C LEU A 27 -1.33 -19.23 -4.86
N ILE A 28 -1.29 -19.09 -3.53
CA ILE A 28 -0.12 -19.45 -2.70
C ILE A 28 0.20 -20.94 -2.79
N SER A 29 -0.81 -21.81 -2.87
CA SER A 29 -0.60 -23.27 -2.98
C SER A 29 0.01 -23.70 -4.32
N LYS A 30 -0.36 -23.04 -5.43
CA LYS A 30 -0.02 -23.49 -6.80
C LYS A 30 1.24 -22.89 -7.40
N SER A 31 1.68 -21.73 -6.92
CA SER A 31 2.57 -20.85 -7.73
C SER A 31 4.04 -20.83 -7.32
N GLY A 32 4.48 -21.64 -6.34
CA GLY A 32 5.84 -21.58 -5.80
C GLY A 32 6.21 -20.20 -5.21
N VAL A 33 5.23 -19.29 -5.14
CA VAL A 33 5.35 -17.91 -4.68
C VAL A 33 5.81 -17.87 -3.23
N SER A 34 5.36 -18.81 -2.40
CA SER A 34 5.81 -18.98 -1.02
C SER A 34 7.32 -19.22 -0.93
N ILE A 35 7.88 -20.00 -1.87
CA ILE A 35 9.31 -20.29 -1.93
C ILE A 35 10.08 -19.03 -2.35
N ARG A 36 9.58 -18.29 -3.35
CA ARG A 36 10.24 -17.08 -3.83
C ARG A 36 10.20 -15.94 -2.79
N ALA A 37 9.07 -15.81 -2.09
CA ALA A 37 8.90 -14.85 -0.99
C ALA A 37 9.84 -15.12 0.19
N LYS A 38 10.30 -16.37 0.38
CA LYS A 38 11.31 -16.73 1.38
C LYS A 38 12.68 -16.08 1.11
N TYR A 39 13.05 -15.93 -0.16
CA TYR A 39 14.34 -15.37 -0.56
C TYR A 39 14.27 -13.88 -0.93
N TYR A 40 13.09 -13.42 -1.34
CA TYR A 40 12.83 -12.04 -1.73
C TYR A 40 11.61 -11.52 -0.97
N PRO A 41 11.80 -10.84 0.18
CA PRO A 41 10.72 -10.27 0.94
C PRO A 41 9.82 -9.40 0.06
N ALA A 42 8.53 -9.72 0.04
CA ALA A 42 7.54 -9.09 -0.82
C ALA A 42 6.16 -9.18 -0.17
N VAL A 43 5.27 -8.26 -0.56
CA VAL A 43 3.86 -8.25 -0.16
C VAL A 43 2.96 -8.35 -1.38
N PHE A 44 1.71 -8.79 -1.19
CA PHE A 44 0.71 -8.90 -2.25
C PHE A 44 -0.23 -7.71 -2.21
N THR A 45 -0.09 -6.76 -3.13
CA THR A 45 -0.94 -5.57 -3.13
C THR A 45 -2.30 -5.82 -3.76
N LEU A 46 -3.33 -5.26 -3.15
CA LEU A 46 -4.70 -5.30 -3.63
C LEU A 46 -5.05 -4.02 -4.37
N HIS A 47 -5.91 -4.15 -5.38
CA HIS A 47 -6.54 -2.98 -5.99
C HIS A 47 -7.74 -2.54 -5.18
N VAL A 48 -7.77 -1.26 -4.82
CA VAL A 48 -8.85 -0.65 -4.03
C VAL A 48 -9.50 0.46 -4.84
N PHE A 49 -10.83 0.54 -4.75
CA PHE A 49 -11.65 1.43 -5.55
C PHE A 49 -12.73 2.06 -4.68
N GLU A 50 -13.11 3.28 -5.05
CA GLU A 50 -14.28 3.96 -4.49
C GLU A 50 -15.43 3.83 -5.48
N ILE A 51 -16.60 3.53 -4.94
CA ILE A 51 -17.85 3.39 -5.68
C ILE A 51 -18.75 4.58 -5.33
N LYS A 52 -19.42 5.15 -6.33
CA LYS A 52 -20.35 6.26 -6.12
C LYS A 52 -21.48 5.84 -5.17
N ASP A 53 -21.89 6.75 -4.30
CA ASP A 53 -23.01 6.54 -3.39
C ASP A 53 -24.31 6.12 -4.12
N GLY A 54 -25.08 5.23 -3.49
CA GLY A 54 -26.28 4.61 -4.06
C GLY A 54 -26.03 3.53 -5.13
N VAL A 55 -24.77 3.25 -5.50
CA VAL A 55 -24.41 2.21 -6.47
C VAL A 55 -24.01 0.93 -5.75
N ARG A 56 -24.57 -0.20 -6.17
CA ARG A 56 -24.18 -1.51 -5.63
C ARG A 56 -22.68 -1.77 -5.87
N VAL A 57 -22.00 -2.23 -4.83
CA VAL A 57 -20.59 -2.64 -4.89
C VAL A 57 -20.46 -3.80 -5.89
N PRO A 58 -19.54 -3.73 -6.86
CA PRO A 58 -19.37 -4.79 -7.86
C PRO A 58 -18.77 -6.04 -7.21
N GLU A 59 -19.30 -7.21 -7.54
CA GLU A 59 -18.80 -8.51 -7.06
C GLU A 59 -17.78 -9.11 -8.04
N THR A 60 -17.84 -8.70 -9.29
CA THR A 60 -16.97 -9.20 -10.37
C THR A 60 -16.13 -8.09 -10.98
N LYS A 61 -14.99 -8.47 -11.58
CA LYS A 61 -14.16 -7.51 -12.32
C LYS A 61 -14.90 -6.97 -13.53
N THR A 62 -15.73 -7.77 -14.17
CA THR A 62 -16.55 -7.38 -15.32
C THR A 62 -17.54 -6.27 -14.95
N GLU A 63 -18.22 -6.37 -13.80
CA GLU A 63 -19.07 -5.31 -13.27
C GLU A 63 -18.28 -4.04 -12.94
N LEU A 64 -17.14 -4.18 -12.26
CA LEU A 64 -16.26 -3.06 -11.95
C LEU A 64 -15.79 -2.32 -13.23
N GLN A 65 -15.47 -3.07 -14.29
CA GLN A 65 -15.12 -2.49 -15.60
C GLN A 65 -16.27 -1.68 -16.19
N ARG A 66 -17.51 -2.15 -16.04
CA ARG A 66 -18.70 -1.39 -16.45
C ARG A 66 -18.82 -0.10 -15.63
N LEU A 67 -18.62 -0.15 -14.31
CA LEU A 67 -18.67 1.03 -13.45
C LEU A 67 -17.57 2.05 -13.79
N PHE A 68 -16.36 1.61 -14.19
CA PHE A 68 -15.34 2.52 -14.70
C PHE A 68 -15.79 3.26 -15.97
N LYS A 69 -16.42 2.54 -16.93
CA LYS A 69 -16.93 3.15 -18.17
C LYS A 69 -18.01 4.19 -17.88
N LEU A 70 -18.88 3.90 -16.91
CA LEU A 70 -19.94 4.80 -16.46
C LEU A 70 -19.46 5.92 -15.53
N ARG A 71 -18.17 5.99 -15.20
CA ARG A 71 -17.58 6.92 -14.23
C ARG A 71 -18.22 6.83 -12.83
N MET A 72 -18.69 5.64 -12.46
CA MET A 72 -19.29 5.32 -11.15
C MET A 72 -18.31 4.63 -10.20
N ALA A 73 -17.12 4.26 -10.69
CA ALA A 73 -16.02 3.75 -9.87
C ALA A 73 -14.73 4.52 -10.19
N VAL A 74 -13.89 4.76 -9.19
CA VAL A 74 -12.57 5.39 -9.33
C VAL A 74 -11.52 4.66 -8.49
N PRO A 75 -10.21 4.76 -8.82
CA PRO A 75 -9.17 4.32 -7.90
C PRO A 75 -9.29 5.01 -6.55
N PHE A 76 -9.05 4.27 -5.47
CA PHE A 76 -9.08 4.79 -4.11
C PHE A 76 -8.19 6.02 -3.95
N HIS A 77 -8.73 7.05 -3.29
CA HIS A 77 -8.08 8.33 -2.99
C HIS A 77 -7.49 9.05 -4.22
N ILE A 78 -8.01 8.80 -5.43
CA ILE A 78 -7.49 9.44 -6.66
C ILE A 78 -7.52 10.97 -6.58
N ARG A 79 -8.48 11.54 -5.83
CA ARG A 79 -8.66 12.99 -5.64
C ARG A 79 -7.77 13.57 -4.53
N LEU A 80 -7.39 12.76 -3.54
CA LEU A 80 -6.52 13.18 -2.43
C LEU A 80 -5.04 13.03 -2.81
N CYS A 81 -4.66 11.86 -3.35
CA CYS A 81 -3.31 11.60 -3.84
C CYS A 81 -3.31 10.59 -5.00
N SER A 82 -3.30 11.09 -6.23
CA SER A 82 -3.29 10.28 -7.46
C SER A 82 -2.03 9.42 -7.67
N LEU A 83 -0.99 9.64 -6.85
CA LEU A 83 0.26 8.89 -6.87
C LEU A 83 0.35 7.83 -5.76
N CYS A 84 -0.39 7.98 -4.66
CA CYS A 84 -0.13 7.22 -3.44
C CYS A 84 -0.61 5.77 -3.55
N HIS A 85 -1.85 5.58 -4.00
CA HIS A 85 -2.46 4.25 -4.21
C HIS A 85 -2.27 3.73 -5.65
N ARG A 86 -1.31 4.30 -6.38
CA ARG A 86 -1.07 3.91 -7.78
C ARG A 86 -0.48 2.50 -7.84
N ILE A 87 -1.20 1.59 -8.48
CA ILE A 87 -0.73 0.22 -8.71
C ILE A 87 -0.05 0.12 -10.08
N PRO A 88 1.12 -0.55 -10.17
CA PRO A 88 1.80 -0.78 -11.44
C PRO A 88 0.89 -1.42 -12.49
N GLU A 89 0.96 -0.91 -13.73
CA GLU A 89 0.20 -1.45 -14.87
C GLU A 89 -1.35 -1.45 -14.69
N THR A 90 -1.89 -0.60 -13.79
CA THR A 90 -3.34 -0.48 -13.51
C THR A 90 -4.18 -0.37 -14.79
N ASN A 91 -3.74 0.42 -15.78
CA ASN A 91 -4.51 0.60 -17.02
C ASN A 91 -4.59 -0.69 -17.85
N LYS A 92 -3.53 -1.51 -17.86
CA LYS A 92 -3.55 -2.82 -18.51
C LYS A 92 -4.42 -3.78 -17.72
N TRP A 93 -4.29 -3.80 -16.39
CA TRP A 93 -5.13 -4.62 -15.52
C TRP A 93 -6.62 -4.33 -15.71
N LYS A 94 -7.00 -3.04 -15.75
CA LYS A 94 -8.38 -2.59 -15.96
C LYS A 94 -8.97 -3.03 -17.30
N LYS A 95 -8.15 -3.19 -18.34
CA LYS A 95 -8.61 -3.61 -19.69
C LYS A 95 -8.63 -5.13 -19.85
N ASN A 96 -7.83 -5.86 -19.09
CA ASN A 96 -7.77 -7.32 -19.16
C ASN A 96 -9.11 -7.93 -18.71
N LYS A 97 -9.53 -9.00 -19.38
CA LYS A 97 -10.70 -9.79 -19.01
C LYS A 97 -10.59 -10.32 -17.58
N GLU A 98 -11.74 -10.64 -17.01
CA GLU A 98 -11.83 -11.33 -15.73
C GLU A 98 -11.28 -12.75 -15.85
N SER A 99 -10.56 -13.18 -14.82
CA SER A 99 -10.02 -14.54 -14.71
C SER A 99 -10.79 -15.34 -13.66
N GLN A 100 -10.89 -16.65 -13.88
CA GLN A 100 -11.48 -17.57 -12.90
C GLN A 100 -10.61 -17.71 -11.65
N HIS A 101 -9.29 -17.61 -11.80
CA HIS A 101 -8.32 -17.71 -10.71
C HIS A 101 -7.62 -16.39 -10.44
N LEU A 102 -7.15 -16.19 -9.19
CA LEU A 102 -6.27 -15.09 -8.85
C LEU A 102 -4.84 -15.41 -9.31
N ALA A 103 -4.19 -14.44 -9.96
CA ALA A 103 -2.82 -14.57 -10.44
C ALA A 103 -2.03 -13.29 -10.19
N ILE A 104 -0.70 -13.41 -10.09
CA ILE A 104 0.18 -12.25 -10.05
C ILE A 104 0.15 -11.55 -11.41
N PHE A 105 -0.48 -10.37 -11.46
CA PHE A 105 -0.57 -9.60 -12.69
C PHE A 105 0.75 -8.90 -13.03
N ASN A 106 1.45 -8.36 -12.02
CA ASN A 106 2.73 -7.69 -12.20
C ASN A 106 3.54 -7.69 -10.90
N VAL A 107 4.86 -7.55 -11.00
CA VAL A 107 5.79 -7.35 -9.88
C VAL A 107 6.53 -6.04 -10.08
N ALA A 108 6.60 -5.20 -9.04
CA ALA A 108 7.30 -3.93 -9.11
C ALA A 108 8.02 -3.61 -7.80
N LYS A 109 8.96 -2.66 -7.89
CA LYS A 109 9.65 -2.09 -6.73
C LYS A 109 9.07 -0.72 -6.38
N ARG A 110 9.12 -0.35 -5.11
CA ARG A 110 8.72 0.96 -4.56
C ARG A 110 9.75 2.06 -4.89
N THR A 111 10.13 2.17 -6.15
CA THR A 111 11.15 3.12 -6.61
C THR A 111 10.61 3.96 -7.77
N GLY A 112 11.31 5.06 -8.10
CA GLY A 112 10.93 5.98 -9.17
C GLY A 112 9.50 6.52 -8.99
N ARG A 113 8.64 6.25 -9.96
CA ARG A 113 7.23 6.70 -9.98
C ARG A 113 6.35 6.09 -8.88
N TYR A 114 6.82 5.06 -8.17
CA TYR A 114 6.11 4.39 -7.08
C TYR A 114 6.72 4.72 -5.71
N ARG A 115 7.44 5.83 -5.55
CA ARG A 115 8.06 6.21 -4.26
C ARG A 115 7.04 6.61 -3.17
N TYR A 116 5.86 7.08 -3.58
CA TYR A 116 4.79 7.57 -2.69
C TYR A 116 3.79 6.47 -2.29
N TRP A 117 4.18 5.21 -2.41
CA TRP A 117 3.30 4.05 -2.36
C TRP A 117 2.65 3.84 -0.99
N GLU A 118 1.32 3.81 -0.98
CA GLU A 118 0.45 3.59 0.19
C GLU A 118 -0.58 2.46 -0.07
N PRO A 119 -0.15 1.25 -0.43
CA PRO A 119 -1.07 0.20 -0.83
C PRO A 119 -1.77 -0.44 0.37
N PHE A 120 -2.88 -1.10 0.09
CA PHE A 120 -3.38 -2.19 0.91
C PHE A 120 -2.74 -3.48 0.42
N TYR A 121 -2.23 -4.29 1.34
CA TYR A 121 -1.50 -5.49 0.98
C TYR A 121 -1.73 -6.63 1.96
N ILE A 122 -1.58 -7.85 1.44
CA ILE A 122 -1.46 -9.06 2.23
C ILE A 122 0.04 -9.29 2.48
N GLY A 123 0.41 -9.27 3.75
CA GLY A 123 1.75 -9.58 4.24
C GLY A 123 1.76 -10.88 5.04
N THR A 124 2.76 -11.05 5.88
CA THR A 124 2.91 -12.16 6.80
C THR A 124 2.83 -11.69 8.26
N LYS A 125 2.52 -12.61 9.18
CA LYS A 125 2.53 -12.29 10.62
C LYS A 125 3.89 -11.87 11.18
N THR A 126 4.97 -12.07 10.42
CA THR A 126 6.33 -11.64 10.77
C THR A 126 6.65 -10.22 10.30
N ASP A 127 5.80 -9.62 9.47
CA ASP A 127 5.93 -8.23 9.06
C ASP A 127 5.65 -7.29 10.25
N PRO A 128 6.13 -6.04 10.25
CA PRO A 128 5.77 -5.10 11.29
C PRO A 128 4.23 -5.00 11.39
N PRO A 129 3.64 -5.04 12.60
CA PRO A 129 2.21 -4.82 12.74
C PRO A 129 1.87 -3.39 12.30
N PHE A 130 0.64 -3.18 11.80
CA PHE A 130 0.13 -1.83 11.59
C PHE A 130 -0.06 -1.14 12.94
N ASP A 131 0.51 0.05 13.10
CA ASP A 131 0.31 0.85 14.32
C ASP A 131 -0.97 1.67 14.18
N GLU A 132 -2.02 1.25 14.87
CA GLU A 132 -3.36 1.88 14.85
C GLU A 132 -3.33 3.35 15.29
N ARG A 133 -2.27 3.79 15.98
CA ARG A 133 -2.10 5.19 16.38
C ARG A 133 -1.68 6.10 15.22
N LEU A 134 -1.30 5.53 14.07
CA LEU A 134 -1.02 6.29 12.85
C LEU A 134 -2.35 6.80 12.28
N SER A 135 -2.71 8.03 12.66
CA SER A 135 -4.01 8.65 12.35
C SER A 135 -4.29 8.84 10.85
N TRP A 136 -5.59 8.93 10.58
CA TRP A 136 -6.38 8.74 9.35
C TRP A 136 -6.12 9.72 8.16
N GLU A 137 -6.97 9.63 7.12
CA GLU A 137 -6.82 10.10 5.73
C GLU A 137 -5.92 11.34 5.48
N GLY A 138 -4.98 11.20 4.54
CA GLY A 138 -4.10 12.28 4.11
C GLY A 138 -2.82 12.47 4.95
N MET A 139 -2.69 11.78 6.09
CA MET A 139 -1.47 11.84 6.92
C MET A 139 -0.40 10.80 6.58
N ARG A 140 -0.59 10.03 5.50
CA ARG A 140 0.42 9.11 4.94
C ARG A 140 0.78 7.95 5.88
N ASN A 141 -0.16 7.52 6.71
CA ASN A 141 0.00 6.44 7.69
C ASN A 141 0.47 5.12 7.04
N LYS A 142 -0.14 4.75 5.91
CA LYS A 142 0.24 3.55 5.13
C LYS A 142 1.63 3.67 4.52
N MET A 143 2.07 4.90 4.22
CA MET A 143 3.45 5.11 3.82
C MET A 143 4.39 4.79 4.98
N THR A 144 4.14 5.35 6.17
CA THR A 144 4.93 5.06 7.37
C THR A 144 5.04 3.56 7.63
N GLN A 145 3.94 2.83 7.53
CA GLN A 145 3.94 1.37 7.61
C GLN A 145 4.88 0.73 6.57
N GLY A 146 4.75 1.14 5.30
CA GLY A 146 5.64 0.66 4.23
C GLY A 146 7.12 0.98 4.48
N LEU A 147 7.43 2.11 5.12
CA LEU A 147 8.80 2.48 5.48
C LEU A 147 9.37 1.61 6.58
N ILE A 148 8.59 1.36 7.63
CA ILE A 148 8.98 0.47 8.74
C ILE A 148 9.25 -0.94 8.18
N THR A 149 8.38 -1.43 7.28
CA THR A 149 8.59 -2.71 6.59
C THR A 149 9.88 -2.70 5.76
N CYS A 150 10.11 -1.67 4.94
CA CYS A 150 11.34 -1.55 4.15
C CYS A 150 12.59 -1.56 5.05
N ALA A 151 12.57 -0.80 6.15
CA ALA A 151 13.68 -0.73 7.10
C ALA A 151 13.95 -2.10 7.74
N LYS A 152 12.91 -2.79 8.22
CA LYS A 152 13.02 -4.13 8.83
C LYS A 152 13.59 -5.17 7.86
N TRP A 153 13.25 -5.06 6.58
CA TRP A 153 13.73 -5.97 5.54
C TRP A 153 15.10 -5.58 4.93
N GLY A 154 15.71 -4.48 5.38
CA GLY A 154 17.00 -4.02 4.85
C GLY A 154 16.92 -3.41 3.44
N PHE A 155 15.73 -2.97 3.00
CA PHE A 155 15.56 -2.29 1.72
C PHE A 155 16.04 -0.83 1.82
N PRO A 156 16.60 -0.28 0.74
CA PRO A 156 17.09 1.10 0.73
C PRO A 156 15.94 2.09 0.96
N LEU A 157 16.19 3.04 1.87
CA LEU A 157 15.31 4.17 2.14
C LEU A 157 15.79 5.41 1.37
N ASN A 158 14.86 6.19 0.82
CA ASN A 158 15.16 7.43 0.12
C ASN A 158 14.89 8.68 0.99
N THR A 159 15.24 9.87 0.49
CA THR A 159 15.08 11.12 1.26
C THR A 159 13.64 11.42 1.68
N LEU A 160 12.63 10.97 0.93
CA LEU A 160 11.23 11.10 1.35
C LEU A 160 10.94 10.23 2.57
N ASP A 161 11.53 9.05 2.61
CA ASP A 161 11.32 8.07 3.67
C ASP A 161 11.88 8.62 5.00
N LEU A 162 13.07 9.23 4.95
CA LEU A 162 13.67 9.93 6.10
C LEU A 162 12.77 11.07 6.61
N ARG A 163 12.23 11.89 5.69
CA ARG A 163 11.37 13.03 6.06
C ARG A 163 10.07 12.58 6.74
N LEU A 164 9.49 11.48 6.27
CA LEU A 164 8.27 10.93 6.85
C LEU A 164 8.50 10.25 8.18
N SER A 165 9.65 9.57 8.33
CA SER A 165 10.06 8.98 9.60
C SER A 165 10.20 10.06 10.67
N GLU A 166 10.83 11.19 10.33
CA GLU A 166 10.95 12.34 11.24
C GLU A 166 9.59 12.99 11.53
N LYS A 167 8.72 13.16 10.53
CA LYS A 167 7.36 13.66 10.74
C LYS A 167 6.61 12.78 11.75
N ALA A 168 6.60 11.46 11.51
CA ALA A 168 5.94 10.49 12.38
C ALA A 168 6.52 10.51 13.81
N TYR A 169 7.83 10.67 13.95
CA TYR A 169 8.49 10.84 15.24
C TYR A 169 8.00 12.11 15.97
N LEU A 170 8.02 13.26 15.30
CA LEU A 170 7.60 14.55 15.87
C LEU A 170 6.13 14.53 16.31
N ASP A 171 5.26 13.96 15.47
CA ASP A 171 3.84 13.82 15.80
C ASP A 171 3.63 12.89 17.00
N ARG A 172 4.36 11.76 17.05
CA ARG A 172 4.29 10.79 18.16
C ARG A 172 4.65 11.40 19.51
N ILE A 173 5.64 12.29 19.54
CA ILE A 173 6.05 12.94 20.80
C ILE A 173 5.29 14.25 21.08
N GLY A 174 4.28 14.59 20.26
CA GLY A 174 3.49 15.82 20.41
C GLY A 174 4.33 17.09 20.24
N LYS A 175 5.48 17.02 19.56
CA LYS A 175 6.39 18.16 19.42
C LYS A 175 6.06 18.95 18.16
N ASN A 176 5.61 20.19 18.36
CA ASN A 176 5.50 21.15 17.27
C ASN A 176 6.90 21.57 16.80
N SER A 177 7.15 21.40 15.50
CA SER A 177 8.40 21.79 14.87
C SER A 177 8.24 23.05 14.01
N ARG A 178 9.35 23.61 13.55
CA ARG A 178 9.35 24.71 12.56
C ARG A 178 8.88 24.29 11.17
N PHE A 179 8.61 23.00 10.94
CA PHE A 179 8.22 22.49 9.64
C PHE A 179 6.71 22.61 9.43
N LYS A 180 6.28 22.97 8.22
CA LYS A 180 4.87 22.96 7.85
C LYS A 180 4.30 21.54 8.03
N ASN A 181 3.25 21.41 8.84
CA ASN A 181 2.63 20.13 9.21
C ASN A 181 3.63 19.09 9.75
N ASN A 182 4.64 19.54 10.51
CA ASN A 182 5.73 18.71 11.04
C ASN A 182 6.55 17.92 9.99
N LEU A 183 6.39 18.20 8.69
CA LEU A 183 7.08 17.49 7.63
C LEU A 183 8.37 18.21 7.22
N PRO A 184 9.56 17.69 7.54
CA PRO A 184 10.80 18.33 7.12
C PRO A 184 10.89 18.51 5.61
N GLY A 185 11.60 19.57 5.19
CA GLY A 185 11.88 19.86 3.79
C GLY A 185 12.91 18.91 3.17
N TYR A 186 13.07 18.99 1.85
CA TYR A 186 14.08 18.22 1.12
C TYR A 186 15.51 18.61 1.54
N ASP A 187 15.78 19.90 1.74
CA ASP A 187 17.10 20.39 2.14
C ASP A 187 17.49 19.95 3.54
N TRP A 188 16.52 19.87 4.46
CA TRP A 188 16.74 19.29 5.77
C TRP A 188 17.22 17.84 5.65
N ALA A 189 16.58 17.03 4.81
CA ALA A 189 16.94 15.62 4.63
C ALA A 189 18.33 15.46 4.01
N LYS A 190 18.67 16.27 2.99
CA LYS A 190 20.04 16.31 2.44
C LYS A 190 21.06 16.69 3.50
N GLY A 191 20.78 17.73 4.28
CA GLY A 191 21.65 18.19 5.36
C GLY A 191 21.82 17.14 6.45
N PHE A 192 20.75 16.45 6.83
CA PHE A 192 20.79 15.33 7.78
C PHE A 192 21.71 14.22 7.28
N LEU A 193 21.51 13.73 6.05
CA LEU A 193 22.36 12.67 5.47
C LEU A 193 23.83 13.11 5.32
N LYS A 194 24.09 14.38 5.01
CA LYS A 194 25.46 14.91 4.94
C LYS A 194 26.16 14.93 6.30
N ARG A 195 25.43 15.22 7.37
CA ARG A 195 25.95 15.26 8.76
C ARG A 195 26.10 13.88 9.38
N HIS A 196 25.21 12.96 9.02
CA HIS A 196 25.16 11.61 9.55
C HIS A 196 25.51 10.60 8.44
N LYS A 197 26.75 10.69 7.94
CA LYS A 197 27.27 9.69 7.01
C LYS A 197 27.23 8.32 7.72
N LEU A 198 26.55 7.35 7.10
CA LEU A 198 26.62 5.94 7.46
C LEU A 198 27.84 5.31 6.81
#